data_AF-A0A9X2NT75-F1
#
_entry.id   AF-A0A9X2NT75-F1
#
_cell.length_a   1.000
_cell.length_b   1.000
_cell.length_c   1.000
_cell.angle_alpha   90.00
_cell.angle_beta   90.00
_cell.angle_gamma   90.00
#
_symmetry.space_group_name_H-M   'P 1'
#
loop_
_entity.id
_entity.type
_entity.pdbx_description
1 polymer ?
#
loop_
_entity_poly.entity_id
_entity_poly.type
_entity_poly.pdbx_seq_one_letter_code
_entity_poly.pdbx_strand_id
1 'polypeptide(L)'
;MVNKRAIIIWLAITILVMLALPFAVARLASECSGMALCMMLFLIVNPIYSAILGYRCGKDIKKMWNLPLVSAVAFLAGTWIFFDIHELWFVVYATVYLAIGWTAMAISKHINSPNKGNDIFPFSDAPNTAVFICSHILDGREKILFVSHDADDGAWQFLCGKEHNESDARIVSLKYVLDLDPTIVNLKDLPLSHCAERESKNDKWVIAKN
;
A
#
# COMPACT_ATOMS: atom_id res chain seq x y z
N MET A 1 1.55 10.01 -0.59
CA MET A 1 0.37 10.87 -0.80
C MET A 1 0.08 10.97 -2.29
N VAL A 2 -1.03 10.40 -2.79
CA VAL A 2 -1.44 10.68 -4.17
C VAL A 2 -1.76 12.16 -4.35
N ASN A 3 -1.08 12.77 -5.32
CA ASN A 3 -1.23 14.17 -5.70
C ASN A 3 -2.60 14.35 -6.40
N LYS A 4 -3.36 15.41 -6.06
CA LYS A 4 -4.64 15.73 -6.72
C LYS A 4 -4.52 15.76 -8.25
N ARG A 5 -3.35 16.18 -8.76
CA ARG A 5 -3.00 16.15 -10.18
C ARG A 5 -3.13 14.75 -10.80
N ALA A 6 -2.71 13.71 -10.09
CA ALA A 6 -2.79 12.34 -10.59
C ALA A 6 -4.24 11.86 -10.74
N ILE A 7 -5.13 12.21 -9.81
CA ILE A 7 -6.56 11.89 -9.91
C ILE A 7 -7.18 12.57 -11.12
N ILE A 8 -6.88 13.86 -11.34
CA ILE A 8 -7.36 14.62 -12.50
C ILE A 8 -6.88 13.99 -13.81
N ILE A 9 -5.60 13.60 -13.88
CA ILE A 9 -5.03 12.92 -15.05
C ILE A 9 -5.77 11.61 -15.33
N TRP A 10 -5.97 10.77 -14.32
CA TRP A 10 -6.67 9.50 -14.49
C TRP A 10 -8.14 9.67 -14.89
N LEU A 11 -8.82 10.68 -14.35
CA LEU A 11 -10.17 11.05 -14.80
C LEU A 11 -10.18 11.47 -16.28
N ALA A 12 -9.24 12.31 -16.70
CA ALA A 12 -9.14 12.74 -18.09
C ALA A 12 -8.87 11.57 -19.05
N ILE A 13 -7.97 10.65 -18.67
CA ILE A 13 -7.70 9.42 -19.43
C ILE A 13 -8.96 8.54 -19.46
N THR A 14 -9.70 8.44 -18.35
CA THR A 14 -10.95 7.66 -18.29
C THR A 14 -11.96 8.19 -19.31
N ILE A 15 -12.18 9.50 -19.35
CA ILE A 15 -13.09 10.13 -20.31
C ILE A 15 -12.60 9.90 -21.75
N LEU A 16 -11.29 10.06 -21.99
CA LEU A 16 -10.71 9.82 -23.31
C LEU A 16 -10.95 8.38 -23.79
N VAL A 17 -10.65 7.39 -22.95
CA VAL A 17 -10.73 5.97 -23.31
C VAL A 17 -12.18 5.48 -23.36
N MET A 18 -12.99 5.81 -22.36
CA MET A 18 -14.35 5.26 -22.23
C MET A 18 -15.42 6.05 -22.99
N LEU A 19 -15.14 7.27 -23.45
CA LEU A 19 -16.11 8.10 -24.14
C LEU A 19 -15.61 8.59 -25.50
N ALA A 20 -14.40 9.16 -25.58
CA ALA A 20 -13.91 9.72 -26.83
C ALA A 20 -13.47 8.65 -27.86
N LEU A 21 -12.90 7.53 -27.44
CA LEU A 21 -12.56 6.44 -28.35
C LEU A 21 -13.80 5.75 -28.95
N PRO A 22 -14.84 5.36 -28.16
CA PRO A 22 -16.08 4.83 -28.74
C PRO A 22 -16.74 5.83 -29.71
N PHE A 23 -16.72 7.13 -29.38
CA PHE A 23 -17.20 8.17 -30.28
C PHE A 23 -16.45 8.18 -31.63
N ALA A 24 -15.12 8.15 -31.58
CA ALA A 24 -14.29 8.17 -32.77
C ALA A 24 -14.57 6.94 -33.65
N VAL A 25 -14.71 5.75 -33.05
CA VAL A 25 -15.05 4.53 -33.80
C VAL A 25 -16.45 4.63 -34.41
N ALA A 26 -17.45 5.08 -33.64
CA ALA A 26 -18.83 5.18 -34.10
C ALA A 26 -19.02 6.19 -35.26
N ARG A 27 -18.21 7.26 -35.31
CA ARG A 27 -18.34 8.33 -36.31
C ARG A 27 -17.40 8.20 -37.50
N LEU A 28 -16.22 7.62 -37.33
CA LEU A 28 -15.16 7.67 -38.35
C LEU A 28 -14.95 6.34 -39.06
N ALA A 29 -15.41 5.22 -38.50
CA ALA A 29 -15.23 3.91 -39.11
C ALA A 29 -16.30 3.62 -40.17
N SER A 30 -15.91 2.97 -41.27
CA SER A 30 -16.86 2.44 -42.25
C SER A 30 -17.70 1.32 -41.64
N GLU A 31 -18.92 1.07 -42.11
CA GLU A 31 -19.84 0.09 -41.50
C GLU A 31 -19.19 -1.30 -41.28
N CYS A 32 -18.44 -1.81 -42.26
CA CYS A 32 -17.75 -3.10 -42.16
C CYS A 32 -16.59 -3.11 -41.15
N SER A 33 -15.89 -1.98 -40.98
CA SER A 33 -14.74 -1.87 -40.06
C SER A 33 -15.15 -1.42 -38.65
N GLY A 34 -16.26 -0.68 -38.53
CA GLY A 34 -16.78 -0.11 -37.30
C GLY A 34 -17.19 -1.18 -36.30
N MET A 35 -17.86 -2.25 -36.74
CA MET A 35 -18.21 -3.36 -35.87
C MET A 35 -16.97 -4.07 -35.31
N ALA A 36 -15.98 -4.35 -36.17
CA ALA A 36 -14.72 -4.98 -35.73
C ALA A 36 -13.92 -4.09 -34.78
N LEU A 37 -13.86 -2.79 -35.04
CA LEU A 37 -13.20 -1.80 -34.17
C LEU A 37 -13.90 -1.68 -32.82
N CYS A 38 -15.24 -1.71 -32.79
CA CYS A 38 -16.01 -1.74 -31.54
C CYS A 38 -15.74 -3.01 -30.73
N MET A 39 -15.68 -4.16 -31.40
CA MET A 39 -15.33 -5.43 -30.75
C MET A 39 -13.92 -5.39 -30.15
N MET A 40 -12.92 -4.89 -30.88
CA MET A 40 -11.57 -4.71 -30.31
C MET A 40 -11.58 -3.73 -29.13
N LEU A 41 -12.30 -2.61 -29.25
CA LEU A 41 -12.40 -1.61 -28.19
C LEU A 41 -13.04 -2.19 -26.91
N PHE A 42 -14.17 -2.89 -27.04
CA PHE A 42 -14.93 -3.40 -25.90
C PHE A 42 -14.35 -4.70 -25.33
N LEU A 43 -13.80 -5.58 -26.15
CA LEU A 43 -13.29 -6.88 -25.68
C LEU A 43 -11.81 -6.85 -25.27
N ILE A 44 -11.04 -5.87 -25.73
CA ILE A 44 -9.59 -5.82 -25.50
C ILE A 44 -9.21 -4.52 -24.78
N VAL A 45 -9.44 -3.37 -25.41
CA VAL A 45 -8.94 -2.09 -24.91
C VAL A 45 -9.56 -1.71 -23.56
N ASN A 46 -10.88 -1.76 -23.43
CA ASN A 46 -11.59 -1.37 -22.22
C ASN A 46 -11.33 -2.30 -21.02
N PRO A 47 -11.29 -3.64 -21.18
CA PRO A 47 -10.86 -4.56 -20.12
C PRO A 47 -9.43 -4.30 -19.63
N ILE A 48 -8.48 -4.12 -20.57
CA ILE A 48 -7.08 -3.81 -20.23
C ILE A 48 -7.01 -2.50 -19.45
N TYR A 49 -7.70 -1.47 -19.94
CA TYR A 49 -7.74 -0.17 -19.26
C TYR A 49 -8.34 -0.28 -17.85
N SER A 50 -9.45 -1.01 -17.70
CA SER A 50 -10.12 -1.21 -16.40
C SER A 50 -9.21 -1.90 -15.39
N ALA A 51 -8.44 -2.91 -15.82
CA ALA A 51 -7.45 -3.58 -14.98
C ALA A 51 -6.32 -2.63 -14.55
N ILE A 52 -5.75 -1.85 -15.49
CA ILE A 52 -4.68 -0.88 -15.21
C ILE A 52 -5.17 0.20 -14.23
N LEU A 53 -6.35 0.78 -14.49
CA LEU A 53 -6.98 1.78 -13.63
C LEU A 53 -7.19 1.21 -12.23
N GLY A 54 -7.79 0.03 -12.13
CA GLY A 54 -8.02 -0.68 -10.86
C GLY A 54 -6.72 -0.92 -10.08
N TYR A 55 -5.71 -1.50 -10.72
CA TYR A 55 -4.41 -1.75 -10.10
C TYR A 55 -3.76 -0.47 -9.55
N ARG A 56 -3.84 0.65 -10.28
CA ARG A 56 -3.32 1.94 -9.82
C ARG A 56 -4.11 2.50 -8.63
N CYS A 57 -5.44 2.36 -8.64
CA CYS A 57 -6.29 2.81 -7.54
C CYS A 57 -6.04 2.03 -6.24
N GLY A 58 -5.62 0.76 -6.33
CA GLY A 58 -5.35 -0.06 -5.15
C GLY A 58 -4.22 0.45 -4.26
N LYS A 59 -3.30 1.27 -4.81
CA LYS A 59 -2.24 1.92 -4.03
C LYS A 59 -2.76 2.93 -3.00
N ASP A 60 -3.89 3.58 -3.29
CA ASP A 60 -4.49 4.62 -2.43
C ASP A 60 -6.03 4.49 -2.40
N ILE A 61 -6.53 3.33 -1.96
CA ILE A 61 -7.96 2.96 -2.02
C ILE A 61 -8.89 4.03 -1.42
N LYS A 62 -8.52 4.63 -0.28
CA LYS A 62 -9.37 5.62 0.41
C LYS A 62 -9.72 6.83 -0.47
N LYS A 63 -8.82 7.24 -1.37
CA LYS A 63 -9.01 8.41 -2.23
C LYS A 63 -9.48 8.06 -3.64
N MET A 64 -9.16 6.86 -4.13
CA MET A 64 -9.31 6.50 -5.55
C MET A 64 -10.34 5.39 -5.79
N TRP A 65 -11.07 4.93 -4.77
CA TRP A 65 -12.04 3.82 -4.90
C TRP A 65 -13.14 4.06 -5.94
N ASN A 66 -13.51 5.32 -6.17
CA ASN A 66 -14.60 5.70 -7.05
C ASN A 66 -14.22 5.69 -8.54
N LEU A 67 -12.93 5.64 -8.89
CA LEU A 67 -12.47 5.76 -10.28
C LEU A 67 -12.95 4.61 -11.18
N PRO A 68 -12.90 3.33 -10.77
CA PRO A 68 -13.49 2.25 -11.57
C PRO A 68 -15.00 2.40 -11.79
N LEU A 69 -15.72 2.95 -10.80
CA LEU A 69 -17.15 3.24 -10.95
C LEU A 69 -17.37 4.37 -11.97
N VAL A 70 -16.61 5.46 -11.86
CA VAL A 70 -16.65 6.57 -12.84
C VAL A 70 -16.34 6.05 -14.24
N SER A 71 -15.38 5.13 -14.38
CA SER A 71 -15.03 4.48 -15.66
C SER A 71 -16.19 3.69 -16.25
N ALA A 72 -16.87 2.85 -15.46
CA ALA A 72 -18.03 2.08 -15.92
C ALA A 72 -19.22 3.00 -16.29
N VAL A 73 -19.46 4.04 -15.52
CA VAL A 73 -20.51 5.04 -15.81
C VAL A 73 -20.18 5.84 -17.07
N ALA A 74 -18.93 6.25 -17.26
CA ALA A 74 -18.48 6.97 -18.46
C ALA A 74 -18.64 6.10 -19.72
N PHE A 75 -18.34 4.80 -19.62
CA PHE A 75 -18.58 3.85 -20.70
C PHE A 75 -20.07 3.75 -21.05
N LEU A 76 -20.94 3.55 -20.06
CA LEU A 76 -22.40 3.49 -20.29
C LEU A 76 -22.94 4.77 -20.90
N ALA A 77 -22.51 5.92 -20.38
CA ALA A 77 -22.86 7.23 -20.92
C ALA A 77 -22.40 7.36 -22.39
N GLY A 78 -21.17 6.96 -22.70
CA GLY A 78 -20.66 6.94 -24.08
C GLY A 78 -21.49 6.04 -24.98
N THR A 79 -21.84 4.83 -24.54
CA THR A 79 -22.66 3.91 -25.33
C THR A 79 -24.07 4.46 -25.59
N TRP A 80 -24.68 5.14 -24.61
CA TRP A 80 -25.99 5.77 -24.81
C TRP A 80 -25.98 6.98 -25.76
N ILE A 81 -24.85 7.69 -25.87
CA ILE A 81 -24.74 8.85 -26.76
C ILE A 81 -24.45 8.43 -28.21
N PHE A 82 -23.67 7.36 -28.40
CA PHE A 82 -23.08 7.03 -29.72
C PHE A 82 -23.60 5.71 -30.32
N PHE A 83 -24.25 4.85 -29.54
CA PHE A 83 -24.72 3.53 -29.97
C PHE A 83 -26.20 3.34 -29.60
N ASP A 84 -26.82 2.28 -30.13
CA ASP A 84 -28.24 2.01 -29.88
C ASP A 84 -28.51 1.67 -28.40
N ILE A 85 -29.41 2.46 -27.80
CA ILE A 85 -29.73 2.48 -26.36
C ILE A 85 -30.38 1.16 -25.89
N HIS A 86 -31.00 0.41 -26.79
CA HIS A 86 -31.77 -0.79 -26.48
C HIS A 86 -30.92 -2.04 -26.26
N GLU A 87 -29.61 -1.98 -26.49
CA GLU A 87 -28.73 -3.14 -26.36
C GLU A 87 -28.31 -3.38 -24.90
N LEU A 88 -28.92 -4.40 -24.28
CA LEU A 88 -28.60 -4.85 -22.92
C LEU A 88 -27.13 -5.26 -22.73
N TRP A 89 -26.43 -5.60 -23.82
CA TRP A 89 -25.02 -6.00 -23.77
C TRP A 89 -24.10 -4.91 -23.21
N PHE A 90 -24.40 -3.63 -23.39
CA PHE A 90 -23.58 -2.54 -22.84
C PHE A 90 -23.60 -2.48 -21.31
N VAL A 91 -24.73 -2.85 -20.70
CA VAL A 91 -24.83 -3.02 -19.23
C VAL A 91 -23.97 -4.17 -18.77
N VAL A 92 -24.00 -5.30 -19.49
CA VAL A 92 -23.13 -6.45 -19.20
C VAL A 92 -21.66 -6.04 -19.28
N TYR A 93 -21.23 -5.37 -20.35
CA TYR A 93 -19.85 -4.86 -20.47
C TYR A 93 -19.46 -3.94 -19.32
N ALA A 94 -20.30 -2.97 -18.95
CA ALA A 94 -20.01 -2.04 -17.86
C ALA A 94 -19.84 -2.76 -16.51
N THR A 95 -20.70 -3.74 -16.22
CA THR A 95 -20.59 -4.56 -14.99
C THR A 95 -19.32 -5.40 -14.97
N VAL A 96 -18.93 -6.00 -16.10
CA VAL A 96 -17.67 -6.74 -16.23
C VAL A 96 -16.47 -5.83 -16.03
N TYR A 97 -16.44 -4.65 -16.64
CA TYR A 97 -15.34 -3.69 -16.48
C TYR A 97 -15.21 -3.22 -15.03
N LEU A 98 -16.33 -2.97 -14.35
CA LEU A 98 -16.35 -2.60 -12.94
C LEU A 98 -15.78 -3.72 -12.06
N ALA A 99 -16.19 -4.97 -12.33
CA ALA A 99 -15.68 -6.14 -11.63
C ALA A 99 -14.17 -6.32 -11.83
N ILE A 100 -13.66 -6.16 -13.07
CA ILE A 100 -12.22 -6.17 -13.37
C ILE A 100 -11.50 -5.06 -12.60
N GLY A 101 -12.05 -3.85 -12.62
CA GLY A 101 -11.45 -2.71 -11.92
C GLY A 101 -11.37 -2.91 -10.40
N TRP A 102 -12.43 -3.41 -9.77
CA TRP A 102 -12.45 -3.68 -8.33
C TRP A 102 -11.59 -4.88 -7.94
N THR A 103 -11.58 -5.96 -8.72
CA THR A 103 -10.70 -7.12 -8.46
C THR A 103 -9.23 -6.71 -8.57
N ALA A 104 -8.83 -5.99 -9.61
CA ALA A 104 -7.47 -5.46 -9.76
C ALA A 104 -7.09 -4.49 -8.63
N MET A 105 -8.04 -3.65 -8.18
CA MET A 105 -7.85 -2.75 -7.04
C MET A 105 -7.65 -3.51 -5.73
N ALA A 106 -8.45 -4.54 -5.47
CA ALA A 106 -8.33 -5.38 -4.29
C ALA A 106 -6.98 -6.10 -4.27
N ILE A 107 -6.60 -6.74 -5.38
CA ILE A 107 -5.29 -7.41 -5.54
C ILE A 107 -4.15 -6.43 -5.27
N SER A 108 -4.19 -5.25 -5.88
CA SER A 108 -3.18 -4.20 -5.67
C SER A 108 -3.11 -3.74 -4.22
N LYS A 109 -4.24 -3.59 -3.53
CA LYS A 109 -4.26 -3.28 -2.09
C LYS A 109 -3.60 -4.40 -1.28
N HIS A 110 -3.87 -5.66 -1.58
CA HIS A 110 -3.29 -6.79 -0.87
C HIS A 110 -1.77 -6.92 -1.10
N ILE A 111 -1.29 -6.67 -2.32
CA ILE A 111 0.14 -6.68 -2.66
C ILE A 111 0.88 -5.50 -2.02
N ASN A 112 0.28 -4.31 -2.04
CA ASN A 112 0.90 -3.09 -1.52
C ASN A 112 0.62 -2.87 -0.03
N SER A 113 -0.21 -3.69 0.60
CA SER A 113 -0.35 -3.67 2.06
C SER A 113 0.98 -4.12 2.63
N PRO A 114 1.58 -3.39 3.60
CA PRO A 114 2.74 -3.88 4.31
C PRO A 114 2.40 -5.27 4.82
N ASN A 115 3.30 -6.21 4.54
CA ASN A 115 3.12 -7.65 4.70
C ASN A 115 2.54 -7.96 6.09
N LYS A 116 1.24 -8.28 6.13
CA LYS A 116 0.50 -8.63 7.35
C LYS A 116 0.66 -10.13 7.61
N GLY A 117 1.92 -10.54 7.59
CA GLY A 117 2.36 -11.90 7.28
C GLY A 117 3.25 -12.52 8.35
N ASN A 118 2.99 -12.21 9.63
CA ASN A 118 3.35 -12.98 10.84
C ASN A 118 3.09 -12.13 12.10
N ASP A 119 1.90 -11.55 12.23
CA ASP A 119 1.53 -10.62 13.32
C ASP A 119 1.02 -11.33 14.59
N ILE A 120 1.79 -12.27 15.16
CA ILE A 120 1.80 -12.35 16.62
C ILE A 120 2.98 -11.47 17.01
N PHE A 121 2.70 -10.17 17.18
CA PHE A 121 3.69 -9.28 17.75
C PHE A 121 4.10 -9.87 19.11
N PRO A 122 5.38 -10.22 19.29
CA PRO A 122 5.77 -11.12 20.37
C PRO A 122 5.85 -10.44 21.73
N PHE A 123 5.81 -9.10 21.76
CA PHE A 123 5.81 -8.30 22.97
C PHE A 123 4.38 -8.12 23.50
N SER A 124 4.26 -7.95 24.81
CA SER A 124 3.00 -7.56 25.47
C SER A 124 2.54 -6.15 25.07
N ASP A 125 3.50 -5.27 24.78
CA ASP A 125 3.26 -3.91 24.28
C ASP A 125 2.61 -3.88 22.89
N ALA A 126 1.97 -2.75 22.56
CA ALA A 126 1.43 -2.57 21.22
C ALA A 126 2.56 -2.41 20.18
N PRO A 127 2.38 -2.87 18.91
CA PRO A 127 3.39 -2.70 17.86
C PRO A 127 3.81 -1.25 17.63
N ASN A 128 2.91 -0.30 17.88
CA ASN A 128 3.11 1.14 17.75
C ASN A 128 3.55 1.84 19.05
N THR A 129 3.91 1.09 20.11
CA THR A 129 4.52 1.66 21.32
C THR A 129 5.76 2.46 20.95
N ALA A 130 5.87 3.67 21.48
CA ALA A 130 7.00 4.56 21.26
C ALA A 130 8.20 4.07 22.08
N VAL A 131 9.35 3.96 21.43
CA VAL A 131 10.58 3.48 22.06
C VAL A 131 11.75 4.38 21.68
N PHE A 132 12.74 4.48 22.57
CA PHE A 132 13.94 5.26 22.34
C PHE A 132 15.00 4.42 21.61
N ILE A 133 15.64 5.01 20.60
CA ILE A 133 16.72 4.39 19.85
C ILE A 133 17.78 5.44 19.52
N CYS A 134 19.06 5.07 19.47
CA CYS A 134 20.09 6.03 19.08
C CYS A 134 20.19 6.22 17.55
N SER A 135 20.59 7.43 17.15
CA SER A 135 20.81 7.84 15.76
C SER A 135 21.81 6.93 15.02
N HIS A 136 22.87 6.47 15.69
CA HIS A 136 23.89 5.59 15.11
C HIS A 136 23.32 4.29 14.52
N ILE A 137 22.28 3.74 15.15
CA ILE A 137 21.58 2.55 14.68
C ILE A 137 20.71 2.88 13.47
N LEU A 138 19.98 4.01 13.52
CA LEU A 138 19.10 4.42 12.42
C LEU A 138 19.86 4.79 11.15
N ASP A 139 21.05 5.37 11.30
CA ASP A 139 21.94 5.68 10.18
C ASP A 139 22.59 4.41 9.57
N GLY A 140 22.32 3.23 10.13
CA GLY A 140 22.86 1.94 9.68
C GLY A 140 24.32 1.70 10.02
N ARG A 141 24.94 2.59 10.82
CA ARG A 141 26.36 2.53 11.19
C ARG A 141 26.64 1.49 12.26
N GLU A 142 25.72 1.34 13.21
CA GLU A 142 25.89 0.46 14.37
C GLU A 142 24.75 -0.57 14.50
N LYS A 143 24.91 -1.52 15.43
CA LYS A 143 23.90 -2.53 15.78
C LYS A 143 23.32 -2.26 17.16
N ILE A 144 22.16 -2.84 17.44
CA ILE A 144 21.57 -2.82 18.79
C ILE A 144 22.42 -3.75 19.67
N LEU A 145 23.12 -3.22 20.66
CA LEU A 145 23.98 -4.01 21.56
C LEU A 145 23.53 -3.91 23.01
N PHE A 146 22.72 -2.90 23.34
CA PHE A 146 22.18 -2.67 24.67
C PHE A 146 20.67 -2.40 24.55
N VAL A 147 19.88 -3.03 25.42
CA VAL A 147 18.44 -2.81 25.55
C VAL A 147 18.12 -2.60 27.02
N SER A 148 17.30 -1.60 27.36
CA SER A 148 16.79 -1.42 28.71
C SER A 148 15.27 -1.25 28.72
N HIS A 149 14.65 -1.72 29.79
CA HIS A 149 13.24 -1.55 30.09
C HIS A 149 13.11 -0.71 31.35
N ASP A 150 12.75 0.56 31.19
CA ASP A 150 12.78 1.56 32.26
C ASP A 150 11.75 1.26 33.36
N ALA A 151 12.07 1.64 34.60
CA ALA A 151 11.23 1.38 35.75
C ALA A 151 10.12 2.43 35.96
N ASP A 152 10.38 3.67 35.57
CA ASP A 152 9.55 4.83 35.90
C ASP A 152 8.36 4.95 34.95
N ASP A 153 8.58 4.77 33.65
CA ASP A 153 7.56 4.89 32.61
C ASP A 153 7.32 3.61 31.79
N GLY A 154 8.12 2.56 32.02
CA GLY A 154 8.06 1.32 31.24
C GLY A 154 8.53 1.49 29.79
N ALA A 155 9.27 2.55 29.48
CA ALA A 155 9.76 2.78 28.13
C ALA A 155 10.88 1.79 27.79
N TRP A 156 10.88 1.36 26.54
CA TRP A 156 11.97 0.59 25.96
C TRP A 156 13.02 1.53 25.36
N GLN A 157 14.29 1.20 25.58
CA GLN A 157 15.41 1.92 25.00
C GLN A 157 16.40 0.94 24.35
N PHE A 158 16.83 1.27 23.12
CA PHE A 158 17.70 0.44 22.28
C PHE A 158 18.94 1.24 21.87
N LEU A 159 20.13 0.82 22.32
CA LEU A 159 21.38 1.55 22.14
C LEU A 159 22.47 0.69 21.49
N CYS A 160 23.49 1.35 20.94
CA CYS A 160 24.61 0.69 20.28
C CYS A 160 25.81 0.39 21.20
N GLY A 161 25.66 0.57 22.51
CA GLY A 161 26.73 0.32 23.50
C GLY A 161 27.90 1.32 23.48
N LYS A 162 27.80 2.42 22.72
CA LYS A 162 28.78 3.52 22.70
C LYS A 162 28.34 4.67 23.60
N GLU A 163 29.15 5.73 23.68
CA GLU A 163 28.73 6.99 24.30
C GLU A 163 27.63 7.68 23.48
N HIS A 164 26.65 8.25 24.18
CA HIS A 164 25.51 8.94 23.59
C HIS A 164 25.27 10.26 24.32
N ASN A 165 24.79 11.26 23.60
CA ASN A 165 24.21 12.47 24.17
C ASN A 165 22.71 12.54 23.86
N GLU A 166 22.00 13.48 24.47
CA GLU A 166 20.55 13.65 24.26
C GLU A 166 20.17 13.91 22.78
N SER A 167 21.06 14.54 22.00
CA SER A 167 20.81 14.82 20.58
C SER A 167 20.89 13.57 19.70
N ASP A 168 21.40 12.44 20.21
CA ASP A 168 21.41 11.15 19.53
C ASP A 168 20.11 10.37 19.72
N ALA A 169 19.27 10.76 20.69
CA ALA A 169 18.01 10.08 20.95
C ALA A 169 17.01 10.28 19.80
N ARG A 170 16.38 9.20 19.39
CA ARG A 170 15.32 9.16 18.37
C ARG A 170 14.17 8.31 18.90
N ILE A 171 12.97 8.60 18.43
CA ILE A 171 11.76 7.86 18.80
C ILE A 171 11.24 7.13 17.58
N VAL A 172 11.03 5.82 17.71
CA VAL A 172 10.44 4.96 16.68
C VAL A 172 9.37 4.06 17.30
N SER A 173 8.70 3.25 16.48
CA SER A 173 7.80 2.21 16.99
C SER A 173 8.57 0.95 17.39
N LEU A 174 8.12 0.23 18.42
CA LEU A 174 8.73 -1.06 18.80
C LEU A 174 8.71 -2.07 17.64
N LYS A 175 7.66 -2.05 16.80
CA LYS A 175 7.63 -2.82 15.55
C LYS A 175 8.78 -2.48 14.61
N TYR A 176 9.10 -1.19 14.43
CA TYR A 176 10.22 -0.78 13.58
C TYR A 176 11.55 -1.37 14.09
N VAL A 177 11.76 -1.38 15.41
CA VAL A 177 12.97 -1.98 16.00
C VAL A 177 13.00 -3.49 15.78
N LEU A 178 11.88 -4.19 15.94
CA LEU A 178 11.78 -5.63 15.67
C LEU A 178 12.05 -5.96 14.20
N ASP A 179 11.54 -5.14 13.28
CA ASP A 179 11.79 -5.29 11.84
C ASP A 179 13.27 -5.00 11.51
N LEU A 180 13.91 -4.06 12.22
CA LEU A 180 15.33 -3.71 12.08
C LEU A 180 16.25 -4.82 12.62
N ASP A 181 15.89 -5.41 13.76
CA ASP A 181 16.62 -6.49 14.38
C ASP A 181 15.68 -7.56 14.97
N PRO A 182 15.41 -8.64 14.20
CA PRO A 182 14.53 -9.72 14.65
C PRO A 182 15.01 -10.44 15.92
N THR A 183 16.29 -10.33 16.29
CA THR A 183 16.85 -11.01 17.47
C THR A 183 16.37 -10.44 18.80
N ILE A 184 15.77 -9.25 18.80
CA ILE A 184 15.19 -8.64 20.01
C ILE A 184 13.97 -9.42 20.52
N VAL A 185 13.36 -10.29 19.70
CA VAL A 185 12.27 -11.17 20.13
C VAL A 185 12.63 -12.01 21.35
N ASN A 186 13.92 -12.31 21.53
CA ASN A 186 14.43 -13.06 22.68
C ASN A 186 14.32 -12.27 24.00
N LEU A 187 14.10 -10.94 23.90
CA LEU A 187 13.94 -10.03 25.03
C LEU A 187 12.47 -9.65 25.27
N LYS A 188 11.50 -10.29 24.60
CA LYS A 188 10.07 -9.96 24.72
C LYS A 188 9.52 -9.97 26.16
N ASP A 189 10.14 -10.77 27.03
CA ASP A 189 9.76 -10.95 28.43
C ASP A 189 10.75 -10.24 29.38
N LEU A 190 11.56 -9.29 28.88
CA LEU A 190 12.51 -8.52 29.70
C LEU A 190 11.72 -7.75 30.79
N PRO A 191 11.92 -8.05 32.08
CA PRO A 191 11.18 -7.38 33.14
C PRO A 191 11.52 -5.90 33.23
N LEU A 192 10.62 -5.11 33.83
CA LEU A 192 10.92 -3.73 34.20
C LEU A 192 12.18 -3.65 35.06
N SER A 193 12.92 -2.54 34.95
CA SER A 193 14.21 -2.31 35.63
C SER A 193 15.31 -3.31 35.26
N HIS A 194 15.23 -3.96 34.10
CA HIS A 194 16.30 -4.83 33.59
C HIS A 194 16.87 -4.29 32.29
N CYS A 195 18.13 -4.64 32.05
CA CYS A 195 18.83 -4.39 30.80
C CYS A 195 19.36 -5.70 30.22
N ALA A 196 19.65 -5.68 28.93
CA ALA A 196 20.23 -6.78 28.20
C ALA A 196 21.35 -6.28 27.29
N GLU A 197 22.51 -6.94 27.36
CA GLU A 197 23.71 -6.58 26.61
C GLU A 197 24.22 -7.73 25.76
N ARG A 198 24.90 -7.42 24.66
CA ARG A 198 25.64 -8.39 23.83
C ARG A 198 26.82 -7.71 23.13
N GLU A 199 27.86 -8.48 22.85
CA GLU A 199 29.07 -7.97 22.19
C GLU A 199 28.84 -7.71 20.68
N SER A 200 28.10 -8.60 20.01
CA SER A 200 27.74 -8.45 18.60
C SER A 200 26.32 -8.95 18.32
N LYS A 201 25.82 -8.71 17.09
CA LYS A 201 24.48 -9.16 16.67
C LYS A 201 24.29 -10.69 16.74
N ASN A 202 25.37 -11.45 16.68
CA ASN A 202 25.31 -12.91 16.67
C ASN A 202 25.44 -13.53 18.07
N ASP A 203 25.77 -12.73 19.07
CA ASP A 203 25.97 -13.21 20.43
C ASP A 203 24.65 -13.28 21.21
N LYS A 204 24.66 -14.09 22.27
CA LYS A 204 23.53 -14.21 23.17
C LYS A 204 23.41 -12.96 24.03
N TRP A 205 22.18 -12.57 24.32
CA TRP A 205 21.89 -11.52 25.29
C TRP A 205 22.25 -11.98 26.70
N VAL A 206 22.94 -11.10 27.43
CA VAL A 206 23.22 -11.22 28.86
C VAL A 206 22.27 -10.25 29.56
N ILE A 207 21.34 -10.79 30.34
CA ILE A 207 20.34 -10.00 31.07
C ILE A 207 20.91 -9.65 32.45
N ALA A 208 20.84 -8.37 32.81
CA ALA A 208 21.21 -7.85 34.11
C ALA A 208 20.10 -6.97 34.67
N LYS A 209 20.08 -6.81 36.00
CA LYS A 209 19.21 -5.84 36.65
C LYS A 209 19.86 -4.46 36.55
N ASN A 210 19.11 -3.47 36.08
CA ASN A 210 19.53 -2.07 36.01
C ASN A 210 19.48 -1.41 37.40
#